data_AF-A0A4Q6FHD4-F1
#
_entry.id   AF-A0A4Q6FHD4-F1
#
_cell.length_a   1.000
_cell.length_b   1.000
_cell.length_c   1.000
_cell.angle_alpha   90.00
_cell.angle_beta   90.00
_cell.angle_gamma   90.00
#
_symmetry.space_group_name_H-M   'P 1'
#
loop_
_entity.id
_entity.type
_entity.pdbx_description
1 polymer ?
#
loop_
_entity_poly.entity_id
_entity_poly.type
_entity_poly.pdbx_seq_one_letter_code
_entity_poly.pdbx_strand_id
1 'polypeptide(L)' 'MRQHLLYVVAPSRLEGTSGAIKRLGAVAVEDNAITTTFELDHKLLKGISLRIYLLTDIDGV' A
#
# COMPACT_ATOMS: atom_id res chain seq x y z
N MET A 1 -13.23 4.51 10.88
CA MET A 1 -12.19 5.54 10.79
C MET A 1 -11.11 5.06 9.83
N ARG A 2 -10.84 5.80 8.76
CA ARG A 2 -9.86 5.40 7.74
C ARG A 2 -8.56 6.18 7.97
N GLN A 3 -7.45 5.46 8.05
CA GLN A 3 -6.09 6.00 8.15
C GLN A 3 -5.42 5.91 6.77
N HIS A 4 -4.51 6.84 6.49
CA HIS A 4 -3.78 6.90 5.22
C HIS A 4 -2.28 6.85 5.49
N LEU A 5 -1.57 6.00 4.77
CA LEU A 5 -0.11 5.88 4.79
C LEU A 5 0.42 5.98 3.38
N LEU A 6 1.23 7.01 3.11
CA LEU A 6 2.00 7.12 1.87
C LEU A 6 3.39 6.53 2.12
N TYR A 7 3.80 5.60 1.26
CA TYR A 7 5.10 4.97 1.33
C TYR A 7 5.80 5.07 -0.03
N VAL A 8 7.03 5.57 0.01
CA VAL A 8 7.89 5.72 -1.17
C VAL A 8 8.85 4.55 -1.19
N VAL A 9 8.91 3.85 -2.32
CA VAL A 9 9.77 2.67 -2.50
C VAL A 9 10.54 2.78 -3.80
N ALA A 10 11.84 2.44 -3.73
CA ALA A 10 12.63 2.26 -4.93
C ALA A 10 12.00 1.16 -5.82
N PRO A 11 12.02 1.31 -7.16
CA PRO A 11 11.39 0.35 -8.08
C PRO A 11 11.84 -1.10 -7.85
N SER A 12 13.12 -1.30 -7.55
CA SER A 12 13.72 -2.61 -7.26
C SER A 12 13.11 -3.34 -6.05
N ARG A 13 12.46 -2.62 -5.14
CA ARG A 13 11.81 -3.17 -3.93
C ARG A 13 10.30 -3.30 -4.07
N LEU A 14 9.71 -2.83 -5.16
CA LEU A 14 8.26 -2.74 -5.33
C LEU A 14 7.58 -4.11 -5.19
N GLU A 15 8.11 -5.13 -5.88
CA GLU A 15 7.54 -6.48 -5.86
C GLU A 15 7.59 -7.10 -4.45
N GLY A 16 8.75 -6.99 -3.79
CA GLY A 16 8.96 -7.50 -2.43
C GLY A 16 8.08 -6.81 -1.40
N THR A 17 7.97 -5.48 -1.47
CA THR A 17 7.11 -4.68 -0.59
C THR A 17 5.64 -5.01 -0.82
N SER A 18 5.21 -5.08 -2.08
CA SER A 18 3.84 -5.46 -2.44
C SER A 18 3.48 -6.87 -1.93
N GLY A 19 4.40 -7.83 -2.07
CA GLY A 19 4.23 -9.18 -1.55
C GLY A 19 4.11 -9.20 -0.02
N ALA A 20 4.93 -8.43 0.69
CA ALA A 20 4.84 -8.30 2.14
C ALA A 20 3.50 -7.69 2.59
N ILE A 21 3.03 -6.64 1.92
CA ILE A 21 1.74 -5.99 2.22
C ILE A 21 0.56 -6.95 1.99
N LYS A 22 0.57 -7.73 0.90
CA LYS A 22 -0.43 -8.77 0.66
C LYS A 22 -0.43 -9.85 1.75
N ARG A 23 0.75 -10.26 2.25
CA ARG A 23 0.85 -11.22 3.38
C ARG A 23 0.24 -10.70 4.69
N LEU A 24 0.17 -9.39 4.87
CA LEU A 24 -0.53 -8.78 6.01
C LEU A 24 -2.06 -8.88 5.90
N GLY A 25 -2.57 -9.29 4.72
CA GLY A 25 -4.00 -9.38 4.43
C GLY A 25 -4.55 -8.12 3.76
N ALA A 26 -3.69 -7.25 3.22
CA ALA A 26 -4.12 -6.08 2.49
C ALA A 26 -4.61 -6.46 1.08
N VAL A 27 -5.69 -5.83 0.64
CA VAL A 27 -6.29 -6.05 -0.68
C VAL A 27 -5.86 -4.92 -1.61
N ALA A 28 -5.45 -5.28 -2.83
CA ALA A 28 -5.14 -4.27 -3.84
C ALA A 28 -6.43 -3.54 -4.23
N VAL A 29 -6.36 -2.21 -4.29
CA VAL A 29 -7.46 -1.36 -4.73
C VAL A 29 -7.02 -0.77 -6.07
N GLU A 30 -7.90 -0.84 -7.08
CA GLU A 30 -7.64 -0.15 -8.34
C GLU A 30 -7.52 1.35 -8.08
N ASP A 31 -6.33 1.91 -8.31
CA ASP A 31 -6.20 3.35 -8.44
C ASP A 31 -4.89 3.76 -9.11
N ASN A 32 -5.02 4.77 -10.00
CA ASN A 32 -4.03 5.64 -10.66
C ASN A 32 -2.70 5.06 -11.19
N ALA A 33 -2.30 5.56 -12.37
CA ALA A 33 -1.15 5.08 -13.15
C ALA A 33 0.23 5.11 -12.44
N ILE A 34 0.38 5.90 -11.36
CA ILE A 34 1.65 6.16 -10.67
C ILE A 34 1.72 5.55 -9.26
N THR A 35 0.63 5.00 -8.74
CA THR A 35 0.56 4.46 -7.38
C THR A 35 -0.06 3.09 -7.34
N THR A 36 0.53 2.17 -6.59
CA THR A 36 -0.16 0.92 -6.21
C THR A 36 -0.83 1.11 -4.86
N THR A 37 -2.16 1.02 -4.82
CA THR A 37 -2.93 1.25 -3.58
C THR A 37 -3.35 -0.08 -2.95
N PHE A 38 -3.24 -0.17 -1.63
CA PHE A 38 -3.73 -1.30 -0.83
C PHE A 38 -4.64 -0.82 0.29
N GLU A 39 -5.64 -1.62 0.65
CA GLU A 39 -6.46 -1.41 1.84
C GLU A 39 -6.30 -2.58 2.79
N LEU A 40 -6.00 -2.27 4.06
CA LEU A 40 -5.77 -3.22 5.13
C LEU A 40 -6.75 -2.93 6.27
N ASP A 41 -7.64 -3.88 6.55
CA ASP A 41 -8.52 -3.78 7.71
C ASP A 41 -7.82 -4.22 8.98
N HIS A 42 -8.02 -3.47 10.06
CA HIS A 42 -7.41 -3.79 11.35
C HIS A 42 -8.10 -5.00 11.98
N LYS A 43 -7.36 -6.10 12.15
CA LYS A 43 -7.91 -7.38 12.68
C LYS A 43 -8.55 -7.26 14.06
N LEU A 44 -8.03 -6.38 14.92
CA LEU A 44 -8.45 -6.25 16.32
C LEU A 44 -9.41 -5.08 16.57
N LEU A 45 -9.48 -4.11 15.65
CA LEU A 45 -10.21 -2.86 15.86
C LEU A 45 -11.22 -2.71 14.73
N LYS A 46 -12.42 -3.25 14.98
CA LYS A 46 -13.52 -3.20 14.01
C LYS A 46 -13.80 -1.75 13.60
N GLY A 47 -13.90 -1.52 12.30
CA GLY A 47 -14.18 -0.20 11.73
C GLY A 47 -12.95 0.68 11.54
N ILE A 48 -11.73 0.18 11.75
CA ILE A 48 -10.48 0.87 11.38
C ILE A 48 -9.87 0.20 10.15
N SER A 49 -9.63 0.99 9.10
CA SER A 49 -8.90 0.55 7.91
C SER A 49 -7.72 1.46 7.62
N LEU A 50 -6.65 0.88 7.09
CA LEU A 50 -5.44 1.57 6.66
C LEU A 50 -5.36 1.49 5.14
N ARG A 51 -5.31 2.65 4.49
CA ARG A 51 -5.03 2.75 3.06
C ARG A 51 -3.56 3.07 2.83
N ILE A 52 -2.87 2.19 2.11
CA ILE A 52 -1.44 2.26 1.83
C ILE A 52 -1.26 2.64 0.36
N TYR A 53 -0.51 3.70 0.10
CA TYR A 53 -0.16 4.14 -1.25
C TYR A 53 1.32 3.87 -1.47
N LEU A 54 1.66 3.04 -2.46
CA LEU A 54 3.04 2.86 -2.92
C LEU A 54 3.26 3.71 -4.16
N LEU A 55 4.10 4.73 -4.06
CA LEU A 55 4.51 5.52 -5.23
C LEU A 55 5.60 4.75 -5.99
N THR A 56 5.36 4.46 -7.27
CA THR A 56 6.23 3.58 -8.08
C THR A 56 7.17 4.34 -9.00
N ASP A 57 6.94 5.63 -9.19
CA ASP A 57 7.67 6.45 -10.16
C ASP A 57 8.16 7.74 -9.48
N ILE A 58 9.44 7.73 -9.11
CA ILE A 58 10.19 8.93 -8.76
C ILE A 58 11.46 8.87 -9.59
N ASP A 59 11.50 9.67 -10.66
CA ASP A 59 12.73 9.91 -11.41
C ASP A 59 13.86 10.28 -10.42
N GLY A 60 14.87 9.42 -10.32
CA GLY A 60 16.07 9.63 -9.50
C GLY A 60 16.18 8.82 -8.20
N VAL A 61 15.29 7.85 -7.93
CA VAL A 61 15.40 6.88 -6.81
C VAL A 61 15.38 5.43 -7.30
#